data_AF-A0AAV7HYV2-F1
#
_entry.id   AF-A0AAV7HYV2-F1
#
_cell.length_a   1.000
_cell.length_b   1.000
_cell.length_c   1.000
_cell.angle_alpha   90.00
_cell.angle_beta   90.00
_cell.angle_gamma   90.00
#
_symmetry.space_group_name_H-M   'P 1'
#
loop_
_entity.id
_entity.type
_entity.pdbx_description
1 polymer ?
#
loop_
_entity_poly.entity_id
_entity_poly.type
_entity_poly.pdbx_seq_one_letter_code
_entity_poly.pdbx_strand_id
1 'polypeptide(L)'
;MIWIVLVILLTPSSLYATNSDEVGKKGFGPGKQDWGYVLVRPAAHMFWWLYYVNPPVMNSSINLDVYSIPLIIWLQGGPGVSATGFGNFNELGPLDIDLKPRNHMWVNDYNILFIDNPVGTGFSFVDNDTAMAENNTQIAQDLVECMKSFLESVPKFKNVPTYIVAESYGGKIVVEFALIWFRAQNTTYITCKLKGIAVGDSPISFAKVVRSIPTYLLNMVNKFDIMNPESIF
;
A
#
# COMPACT_ATOMS: atom_id res chain seq x y z
N MET A 1 40.79 -0.64 48.57
CA MET A 1 40.28 0.11 47.40
C MET A 1 39.53 -0.89 46.52
N ILE A 2 38.21 -0.99 46.68
CA ILE A 2 37.35 -1.97 45.98
C ILE A 2 36.25 -1.16 45.32
N TRP A 3 36.09 -1.31 44.01
CA TRP A 3 35.02 -0.68 43.22
C TRP A 3 33.80 -1.61 43.23
N ILE A 4 32.65 -1.09 43.65
CA ILE A 4 31.34 -1.75 43.50
C ILE A 4 30.68 -1.15 42.26
N VAL A 5 30.38 -1.98 41.27
CA VAL A 5 29.58 -1.63 40.10
C VAL A 5 28.11 -1.83 40.46
N LEU A 6 27.33 -0.74 40.45
CA LEU A 6 25.87 -0.78 40.60
C LEU A 6 25.24 -1.16 39.26
N VAL A 7 24.58 -2.32 39.21
CA VAL A 7 23.71 -2.72 38.09
C VAL A 7 22.29 -2.29 38.45
N ILE A 8 21.76 -1.28 37.74
CA ILE A 8 20.36 -0.88 37.86
C ILE A 8 19.53 -1.84 37.00
N LEU A 9 18.83 -2.75 37.65
CA LEU A 9 17.79 -3.57 37.03
C LEU A 9 16.55 -2.70 36.81
N LEU A 10 16.35 -2.23 35.57
CA LEU A 10 15.06 -1.68 35.15
C LEU A 10 14.07 -2.83 34.99
N THR A 11 13.19 -2.99 35.96
CA THR A 11 11.99 -3.82 35.84
C THR A 11 11.09 -3.26 34.74
N PRO A 12 10.53 -4.10 33.84
CA PRO A 12 9.55 -3.63 32.88
C PRO A 12 8.26 -3.31 33.62
N SER A 13 8.03 -2.03 33.88
CA SER A 13 6.72 -1.52 34.24
C SER A 13 5.78 -1.80 33.07
N SER A 14 4.82 -2.69 33.31
CA SER A 14 3.68 -2.95 32.44
C SER A 14 2.98 -1.63 32.13
N LEU A 15 3.15 -1.13 30.90
CA LEU A 15 2.28 -0.08 30.39
C LEU A 15 0.87 -0.65 30.32
N TYR A 16 -0.02 -0.04 31.10
CA TYR A 16 -1.45 -0.22 31.00
C TYR A 16 -1.88 0.01 29.54
N ALA A 17 -2.36 -1.05 28.90
CA ALA A 17 -3.06 -0.95 27.63
C ALA A 17 -4.31 -0.11 27.85
N THR A 18 -4.28 1.13 27.35
CA THR A 18 -5.51 1.88 27.14
C THR A 18 -6.28 1.17 26.02
N ASN A 19 -7.52 0.77 26.29
CA ASN A 19 -8.44 0.18 25.32
C ASN A 19 -8.59 1.09 24.09
N SER A 20 -7.77 0.88 23.07
CA SER A 20 -8.11 1.17 21.69
C SER A 20 -8.07 -0.15 20.96
N ASP A 21 -9.21 -0.57 20.40
CA ASP A 21 -9.38 -1.83 19.65
C ASP A 21 -8.54 -1.90 18.35
N GLU A 22 -7.53 -1.03 18.19
CA GLU A 22 -6.66 -0.88 17.02
C GLU A 22 -5.19 -1.08 17.46
N VAL A 23 -4.50 -2.07 16.89
CA VAL A 23 -3.12 -2.47 17.24
C VAL A 23 -2.07 -1.65 16.46
N GLY A 24 -2.50 -0.87 15.46
CA GLY A 24 -1.64 0.00 14.66
C GLY A 24 -0.95 1.09 15.48
N LYS A 25 0.24 1.50 15.05
CA LYS A 25 0.97 2.63 15.62
C LYS A 25 0.52 3.93 14.96
N LYS A 26 0.47 5.02 15.72
CA LYS A 26 0.09 6.35 15.21
C LYS A 26 1.07 6.85 14.13
N GLY A 27 0.53 7.34 13.01
CA GLY A 27 1.30 7.95 11.92
C GLY A 27 1.80 9.38 12.19
N PHE A 28 2.34 10.03 11.15
CA PHE A 28 2.94 11.37 11.19
C PHE A 28 2.25 12.33 10.22
N GLY A 29 2.12 13.59 10.63
CA GLY A 29 1.53 14.65 9.80
C GLY A 29 0.02 14.79 10.02
N PRO A 30 -0.71 15.41 9.06
CA PRO A 30 -2.13 15.70 9.20
C PRO A 30 -3.00 14.43 9.09
N GLY A 31 -4.21 14.50 9.66
CA GLY A 31 -5.21 13.43 9.62
C GLY A 31 -4.96 12.28 10.61
N LYS A 32 -5.97 11.42 10.79
CA LYS A 32 -5.81 10.16 11.54
C LYS A 32 -5.08 9.16 10.65
N GLN A 33 -4.11 8.46 11.24
CA GLN A 33 -3.27 7.50 10.54
C GLN A 33 -2.83 6.38 11.48
N ASP A 34 -2.73 5.18 10.94
CA ASP A 34 -2.12 4.04 11.61
C ASP A 34 -1.10 3.35 10.67
N TRP A 35 -0.11 2.68 11.23
CA TRP A 35 0.82 1.85 10.47
C TRP A 35 1.26 0.63 11.28
N GLY A 36 1.78 -0.38 10.59
CA GLY A 36 2.23 -1.59 11.25
C GLY A 36 3.02 -2.53 10.35
N TYR A 37 3.56 -3.55 10.99
CA TYR A 37 4.22 -4.68 10.35
C TYR A 37 3.40 -5.95 10.58
N VAL A 38 3.41 -6.83 9.59
CA VAL A 38 2.77 -8.15 9.66
C VAL A 38 3.73 -9.22 9.14
N LEU A 39 3.83 -10.32 9.87
CA LEU A 39 4.60 -11.49 9.44
C LEU A 39 3.73 -12.32 8.48
N VAL A 40 4.04 -12.29 7.19
CA VAL A 40 3.22 -12.94 6.14
C VAL A 40 3.66 -14.36 5.82
N ARG A 41 4.94 -14.64 6.06
CA ARG A 41 5.58 -15.96 5.99
C ARG A 41 6.75 -15.99 6.97
N PRO A 42 7.30 -17.17 7.31
CA PRO A 42 8.52 -17.25 8.11
C PRO A 42 9.60 -16.31 7.55
N ALA A 43 10.17 -15.47 8.41
CA ALA A 43 11.19 -14.49 8.09
C ALA A 43 10.80 -13.40 7.06
N ALA A 44 9.50 -13.19 6.78
CA ALA A 44 9.04 -12.23 5.79
C ALA A 44 8.00 -11.27 6.38
N HIS A 45 8.34 -9.98 6.44
CA HIS A 45 7.58 -8.94 7.13
C HIS A 45 7.10 -7.87 6.14
N MET A 46 5.79 -7.66 6.07
CA MET A 46 5.20 -6.61 5.24
C MET A 46 4.80 -5.40 6.08
N PHE A 47 5.06 -4.21 5.54
CA PHE A 47 4.68 -2.94 6.12
C PHE A 47 3.41 -2.39 5.45
N TRP A 48 2.51 -1.85 6.25
CA TRP A 48 1.31 -1.15 5.80
C TRP A 48 1.17 0.19 6.50
N TRP A 49 0.63 1.18 5.78
CA TRP A 49 0.33 2.51 6.29
C TRP A 49 -1.07 2.93 5.86
N LEU A 50 -1.96 3.06 6.85
CA LEU A 50 -3.34 3.49 6.71
C LEU A 50 -3.48 5.00 6.94
N TYR A 51 -4.09 5.67 5.99
CA TYR A 51 -4.67 7.00 6.14
C TYR A 51 -6.19 6.87 6.20
N TYR A 52 -6.80 7.42 7.25
CA TYR A 52 -8.25 7.54 7.32
C TYR A 52 -8.71 8.71 6.47
N VAL A 53 -9.92 8.59 5.92
CA VAL A 53 -10.55 9.67 5.16
C VAL A 53 -10.62 10.97 5.98
N ASN A 54 -10.20 12.08 5.39
CA ASN A 54 -10.03 13.37 6.06
C ASN A 54 -10.36 14.54 5.09
N PRO A 55 -11.65 14.81 4.82
CA PRO A 55 -12.05 15.85 3.87
C PRO A 55 -11.72 17.26 4.41
N PRO A 56 -11.36 18.22 3.53
CA PRO A 56 -10.91 19.56 3.93
C PRO A 56 -12.01 20.41 4.57
N VAL A 57 -13.29 20.11 4.30
CA VAL A 57 -14.45 20.81 4.89
C VAL A 57 -15.09 19.95 5.98
N MET A 58 -14.28 19.44 6.91
CA MET A 58 -14.82 19.01 8.20
C MET A 58 -15.05 20.26 9.05
N ASN A 59 -16.22 20.86 8.90
CA ASN A 59 -16.75 21.69 9.98
C ASN A 59 -16.84 20.76 11.20
N SER A 60 -16.31 21.18 12.35
CA SER A 60 -16.22 20.43 13.62
C SER A 60 -17.56 19.92 14.18
N SER A 61 -18.65 20.06 13.43
CA SER A 61 -20.02 19.62 13.72
C SER A 61 -20.44 18.34 12.95
N ILE A 62 -19.66 17.84 11.99
CA ILE A 62 -19.96 16.59 11.26
C ILE A 62 -19.09 15.46 11.82
N ASN A 63 -19.73 14.51 12.50
CA ASN A 63 -19.10 13.25 12.91
C ASN A 63 -19.13 12.27 11.72
N LEU A 64 -18.12 12.32 10.85
CA LEU A 64 -18.00 11.39 9.73
C LEU A 64 -17.63 10.00 10.28
N ASP A 65 -18.48 9.01 10.01
CA ASP A 65 -18.10 7.62 10.20
C ASP A 65 -17.14 7.19 9.08
N VAL A 66 -15.84 7.20 9.37
CA VAL A 66 -14.79 6.79 8.43
C VAL A 66 -14.97 5.36 7.91
N TYR A 67 -15.66 4.48 8.66
CA TYR A 67 -15.89 3.09 8.25
C TYR A 67 -17.12 2.95 7.34
N SER A 68 -17.88 4.02 7.12
CA SER A 68 -18.89 4.08 6.04
C SER A 68 -18.26 4.38 4.67
N ILE A 69 -17.00 4.83 4.65
CA ILE A 69 -16.25 5.19 3.44
C ILE A 69 -15.37 4.01 2.98
N PRO A 70 -15.29 3.72 1.67
CA PRO A 70 -14.48 2.61 1.17
C PRO A 70 -13.00 2.67 1.58
N LEU A 71 -12.40 1.48 1.68
CA LEU A 71 -10.97 1.28 1.80
C LEU A 71 -10.36 1.03 0.43
N ILE A 72 -9.39 1.85 0.04
CA ILE A 72 -8.59 1.65 -1.16
C ILE A 72 -7.22 1.14 -0.72
N ILE A 73 -6.86 -0.05 -1.18
CA ILE A 73 -5.49 -0.56 -1.10
C ILE A 73 -4.74 -0.01 -2.30
N TRP A 74 -3.68 0.76 -2.07
CA TRP A 74 -2.80 1.26 -3.12
C TRP A 74 -1.52 0.44 -3.18
N LEU A 75 -1.27 -0.21 -4.33
CA LEU A 75 -0.03 -0.93 -4.59
C LEU A 75 0.75 -0.26 -5.71
N GLN A 76 2.05 -0.09 -5.51
CA GLN A 76 2.95 0.34 -6.55
C GLN A 76 3.48 -0.83 -7.41
N GLY A 77 4.08 -0.50 -8.55
CA GLY A 77 4.70 -1.41 -9.49
C GLY A 77 6.22 -1.54 -9.32
N GLY A 78 6.95 -1.41 -10.43
CA GLY A 78 8.37 -1.71 -10.53
C GLY A 78 8.62 -3.02 -11.31
N PRO A 79 8.69 -4.20 -10.65
CA PRO A 79 8.39 -4.50 -9.24
C PRO A 79 9.38 -3.90 -8.23
N GLY A 80 8.95 -3.70 -6.98
CA GLY A 80 9.81 -3.25 -5.88
C GLY A 80 9.81 -1.75 -5.62
N VAL A 81 8.87 -1.00 -6.19
CA VAL A 81 8.67 0.42 -5.84
C VAL A 81 7.76 0.51 -4.61
N SER A 82 8.20 1.27 -3.62
CA SER A 82 7.46 1.46 -2.37
C SER A 82 6.17 2.24 -2.58
N ALA A 83 5.04 1.68 -2.17
CA ALA A 83 3.76 2.38 -2.15
C ALA A 83 3.74 3.45 -1.05
N THR A 84 4.35 3.17 0.11
CA THR A 84 4.40 4.12 1.23
C THR A 84 5.36 5.28 1.00
N GLY A 85 6.37 5.08 0.15
CA GLY A 85 7.30 6.12 -0.30
C GLY A 85 6.81 6.83 -1.55
N PHE A 86 6.69 6.12 -2.67
CA PHE A 86 6.35 6.74 -3.96
C PHE A 86 4.86 7.08 -4.06
N GLY A 87 3.97 6.11 -3.87
CA GLY A 87 2.52 6.36 -3.96
C GLY A 87 2.01 7.42 -2.99
N ASN A 88 2.47 7.36 -1.75
CA ASN A 88 2.10 8.32 -0.73
C ASN A 88 2.72 9.71 -0.99
N PHE A 89 4.03 9.80 -1.18
CA PHE A 89 4.73 11.10 -1.20
C PHE A 89 5.01 11.66 -2.59
N ASN A 90 4.76 10.94 -3.68
CA ASN A 90 4.83 11.49 -5.04
C ASN A 90 3.47 11.61 -5.72
N GLU A 91 2.47 10.80 -5.34
CA GLU A 91 1.24 10.68 -6.14
C GLU A 91 0.01 11.23 -5.41
N LEU A 92 -0.55 10.48 -4.45
CA LEU A 92 -1.93 10.69 -4.00
C LEU A 92 -2.09 10.86 -2.48
N GLY A 93 -1.02 10.70 -1.72
CA GLY A 93 -1.03 10.90 -0.28
C GLY A 93 -1.14 12.39 0.10
N PRO A 94 -1.27 12.70 1.40
CA PRO A 94 -1.55 14.05 1.84
C PRO A 94 -0.37 15.03 1.70
N LEU A 95 0.86 14.53 1.77
CA LEU A 95 2.07 15.34 1.78
C LEU A 95 2.99 14.97 0.62
N ASP A 96 3.58 15.96 -0.05
CA ASP A 96 4.62 15.73 -1.05
C ASP A 96 5.96 15.32 -0.44
N ILE A 97 6.97 15.10 -1.29
CA ILE A 97 8.32 14.71 -0.88
C ILE A 97 9.01 15.76 0.01
N ASP A 98 8.58 17.02 -0.04
CA ASP A 98 9.06 18.12 0.82
C ASP A 98 8.20 18.26 2.08
N LEU A 99 7.29 17.30 2.33
CA LEU A 99 6.32 17.30 3.42
C LEU A 99 5.32 18.47 3.37
N LYS A 100 5.06 19.02 2.19
CA LYS A 100 4.06 20.09 1.99
C LYS A 100 2.70 19.48 1.64
N PRO A 101 1.58 20.07 2.10
CA PRO A 101 0.25 19.60 1.72
C PRO A 101 0.01 19.67 0.21
N ARG A 102 -0.66 18.65 -0.34
CA ARG A 102 -1.14 18.68 -1.74
C ARG A 102 -2.48 19.39 -1.89
N ASN A 103 -2.72 19.91 -3.09
CA ASN A 103 -4.05 20.42 -3.49
C ASN A 103 -5.04 19.30 -3.82
N HIS A 104 -4.54 18.13 -4.26
CA HIS A 104 -5.33 16.96 -4.60
C HIS A 104 -4.73 15.74 -3.91
N MET A 105 -5.52 15.07 -3.09
CA MET A 105 -5.12 13.88 -2.34
C MET A 105 -6.33 12.97 -2.19
N TRP A 106 -6.15 11.67 -2.38
CA TRP A 106 -7.25 10.72 -2.34
C TRP A 106 -7.78 10.49 -0.92
N VAL A 107 -6.96 10.79 0.08
CA VAL A 107 -7.36 10.73 1.49
C VAL A 107 -8.48 11.71 1.84
N ASN A 108 -8.81 12.67 0.96
CA ASN A 108 -9.99 13.52 1.15
C ASN A 108 -11.30 12.75 0.94
N ASP A 109 -11.28 11.71 0.11
CA ASP A 109 -12.48 11.02 -0.37
C ASP A 109 -12.57 9.57 0.13
N TYR A 110 -11.43 8.94 0.44
CA TYR A 110 -11.35 7.52 0.79
C TYR A 110 -10.38 7.24 1.95
N ASN A 111 -10.56 6.08 2.60
CA ASN A 111 -9.50 5.52 3.43
C ASN A 111 -8.47 4.89 2.49
N ILE A 112 -7.18 5.18 2.67
CA ILE A 112 -6.11 4.69 1.81
C ILE A 112 -5.15 3.81 2.62
N LEU A 113 -4.96 2.57 2.21
CA LEU A 113 -3.97 1.65 2.76
C LEU A 113 -2.84 1.45 1.75
N PHE A 114 -1.70 2.07 2.03
CA PHE A 114 -0.48 1.81 1.27
C PHE A 114 0.19 0.54 1.82
N ILE A 115 0.60 -0.36 0.94
CA ILE A 115 1.32 -1.57 1.33
C ILE A 115 2.60 -1.64 0.53
N ASP A 116 3.74 -1.74 1.20
CA ASP A 116 5.00 -1.96 0.52
C ASP A 116 5.13 -3.43 0.10
N ASN A 117 5.02 -3.69 -1.20
CA ASN A 117 5.06 -5.03 -1.75
C ASN A 117 6.00 -5.12 -2.97
N PRO A 118 6.66 -6.28 -3.18
CA PRO A 118 6.73 -7.46 -2.31
C PRO A 118 7.60 -7.25 -1.05
N VAL A 119 7.76 -8.28 -0.22
CA VAL A 119 8.74 -8.25 0.89
C VAL A 119 10.13 -7.86 0.37
N GLY A 120 10.86 -7.05 1.14
CA GLY A 120 12.10 -6.38 0.70
C GLY A 120 11.90 -5.01 0.02
N THR A 121 10.65 -4.60 -0.22
CA THR A 121 10.31 -3.29 -0.79
C THR A 121 10.06 -2.25 0.30
N GLY A 122 10.57 -1.03 0.13
CA GLY A 122 10.27 0.08 1.04
C GLY A 122 10.62 -0.27 2.48
N PHE A 123 9.62 -0.21 3.37
CA PHE A 123 9.80 -0.63 4.77
C PHE A 123 9.58 -2.13 4.99
N SER A 124 9.01 -2.87 4.05
CA SER A 124 8.88 -4.33 4.13
C SER A 124 10.24 -5.01 4.01
N PHE A 125 10.51 -6.03 4.82
CA PHE A 125 11.83 -6.66 4.89
C PHE A 125 11.74 -8.18 5.09
N VAL A 126 12.88 -8.84 4.92
CA VAL A 126 13.08 -10.25 5.24
C VAL A 126 14.22 -10.39 6.23
N ASP A 127 14.13 -11.38 7.12
CA ASP A 127 15.23 -11.66 8.08
C ASP A 127 16.41 -12.37 7.38
N ASN A 128 16.16 -12.97 6.20
CA ASN A 128 17.16 -13.61 5.35
C ASN A 128 16.73 -13.59 3.87
N ASP A 129 17.69 -13.58 2.96
CA ASP A 129 17.44 -13.45 1.52
C ASP A 129 16.63 -14.62 0.94
N THR A 130 16.68 -15.81 1.57
CA THR A 130 15.89 -16.96 1.13
C THR A 130 14.39 -16.80 1.34
N ALA A 131 13.95 -15.79 2.11
CA ALA A 131 12.55 -15.49 2.33
C ALA A 131 11.96 -14.48 1.33
N MET A 132 12.76 -13.97 0.37
CA MET A 132 12.28 -13.12 -0.72
C MET A 132 11.20 -13.84 -1.54
N ALA A 133 10.25 -13.08 -2.09
CA ALA A 133 9.21 -13.64 -2.94
C ALA A 133 9.77 -14.00 -4.32
N GLU A 134 9.50 -15.22 -4.80
CA GLU A 134 10.09 -15.74 -6.04
C GLU A 134 9.22 -15.52 -7.27
N ASN A 135 7.91 -15.30 -7.09
CA ASN A 135 6.94 -15.18 -8.18
C ASN A 135 5.68 -14.42 -7.75
N ASN A 136 4.89 -13.97 -8.73
CA ASN A 136 3.67 -13.21 -8.49
C ASN A 136 2.64 -13.96 -7.60
N THR A 137 2.56 -15.29 -7.70
CA THR A 137 1.67 -16.10 -6.86
C THR A 137 2.03 -15.97 -5.38
N GLN A 138 3.31 -16.06 -5.05
CA GLN A 138 3.78 -15.89 -3.68
C GLN A 138 3.57 -14.46 -3.18
N ILE A 139 3.81 -13.44 -4.02
CA ILE A 139 3.53 -12.04 -3.68
C ILE A 139 2.04 -11.85 -3.35
N ALA A 140 1.17 -12.44 -4.17
CA ALA A 140 -0.28 -12.37 -3.98
C ALA A 140 -0.75 -13.11 -2.72
N GLN A 141 -0.13 -14.25 -2.38
CA GLN A 141 -0.38 -14.96 -1.12
C GLN A 141 0.04 -14.13 0.10
N ASP A 142 1.24 -13.55 0.05
CA ASP A 142 1.77 -12.66 1.09
C ASP A 142 0.84 -11.45 1.31
N LEU A 143 0.31 -10.85 0.23
CA LEU A 143 -0.66 -9.77 0.29
C LEU A 143 -2.00 -10.18 0.93
N VAL A 144 -2.49 -11.40 0.69
CA VAL A 144 -3.70 -11.92 1.37
C VAL A 144 -3.45 -12.10 2.86
N GLU A 145 -2.29 -12.63 3.25
CA GLU A 145 -1.94 -12.76 4.67
C GLU A 145 -1.77 -11.40 5.34
N CYS A 146 -1.16 -10.44 4.63
CA CYS A 146 -1.04 -9.07 5.07
C CYS A 146 -2.42 -8.46 5.36
N MET A 147 -3.36 -8.61 4.43
CA MET A 147 -4.71 -8.07 4.60
C MET A 147 -5.50 -8.77 5.70
N LYS A 148 -5.38 -10.10 5.83
CA LYS A 148 -6.00 -10.82 6.95
C LYS A 148 -5.49 -10.29 8.30
N SER A 149 -4.17 -10.16 8.44
CA SER A 149 -3.53 -9.65 9.67
C SER A 149 -3.85 -8.18 9.95
N PHE A 150 -3.91 -7.34 8.91
CA PHE A 150 -4.36 -5.95 9.02
C PHE A 150 -5.81 -5.88 9.54
N LEU A 151 -6.70 -6.71 9.02
CA LEU A 151 -8.10 -6.75 9.46
C LEU A 151 -8.25 -7.30 10.87
N GLU A 152 -7.32 -8.11 11.37
CA GLU A 152 -7.27 -8.50 12.79
C GLU A 152 -6.79 -7.35 13.67
N SER A 153 -5.84 -6.55 13.17
CA SER A 153 -5.26 -5.39 13.86
C SER A 153 -6.20 -4.17 13.90
N VAL A 154 -7.03 -4.01 12.87
CA VAL A 154 -8.00 -2.90 12.73
C VAL A 154 -9.39 -3.46 12.37
N PRO A 155 -10.05 -4.18 13.30
CA PRO A 155 -11.23 -5.02 13.02
C PRO A 155 -12.43 -4.28 12.46
N LYS A 156 -12.53 -2.96 12.67
CA LYS A 156 -13.60 -2.13 12.09
C LYS A 156 -13.59 -2.12 10.57
N PHE A 157 -12.44 -2.35 9.91
CA PHE A 157 -12.36 -2.46 8.46
C PHE A 157 -12.89 -3.77 7.87
N LYS A 158 -13.21 -4.80 8.70
CA LYS A 158 -13.74 -6.09 8.21
C LYS A 158 -15.02 -5.96 7.39
N ASN A 159 -15.83 -4.94 7.66
CA ASN A 159 -17.11 -4.71 6.98
C ASN A 159 -17.04 -3.56 5.96
N VAL A 160 -15.89 -2.93 5.78
CA VAL A 160 -15.71 -1.79 4.89
C VAL A 160 -15.56 -2.28 3.44
N PRO A 161 -16.33 -1.74 2.47
CA PRO A 161 -16.12 -2.03 1.05
C PRO A 161 -14.66 -1.77 0.66
N THR A 162 -13.96 -2.80 0.19
CA THR A 162 -12.54 -2.70 -0.12
C THR A 162 -12.29 -2.84 -1.61
N TYR A 163 -11.40 -1.99 -2.14
CA TYR A 163 -10.96 -1.98 -3.53
C TYR A 163 -9.44 -2.05 -3.57
N ILE A 164 -8.89 -2.66 -4.62
CA ILE A 164 -7.44 -2.67 -4.85
C ILE A 164 -7.15 -1.82 -6.08
N VAL A 165 -6.28 -0.84 -5.94
CA VAL A 165 -5.82 0.00 -7.03
C VAL A 165 -4.31 -0.15 -7.13
N ALA A 166 -3.82 -0.34 -8.35
CA ALA A 166 -2.39 -0.40 -8.58
C ALA A 166 -2.00 0.17 -9.93
N GLU A 167 -0.71 0.40 -10.10
CA GLU A 167 -0.15 0.87 -11.35
C GLU A 167 1.06 0.08 -11.82
N SER A 168 1.44 0.28 -13.09
CA SER A 168 2.61 -0.35 -13.69
C SER A 168 2.61 -1.87 -13.50
N TYR A 169 3.73 -2.48 -13.07
CA TYR A 169 3.79 -3.92 -12.80
C TYR A 169 2.82 -4.37 -11.68
N GLY A 170 2.41 -3.44 -10.79
CA GLY A 170 1.44 -3.67 -9.74
C GLY A 170 0.10 -4.19 -10.28
N GLY A 171 -0.30 -3.80 -11.50
CA GLY A 171 -1.51 -4.35 -12.12
C GLY A 171 -1.47 -5.86 -12.38
N LYS A 172 -0.30 -6.45 -12.64
CA LYS A 172 -0.18 -7.92 -12.73
C LYS A 172 -0.38 -8.58 -11.36
N ILE A 173 0.26 -7.99 -10.34
CA ILE A 173 0.17 -8.47 -8.96
C ILE A 173 -1.28 -8.37 -8.47
N VAL A 174 -1.97 -7.27 -8.74
CA VAL A 174 -3.36 -7.04 -8.32
C VAL A 174 -4.33 -8.06 -8.90
N VAL A 175 -4.19 -8.44 -10.17
CA VAL A 175 -5.07 -9.44 -10.78
C VAL A 175 -4.95 -10.78 -10.06
N GLU A 176 -3.72 -11.19 -9.73
CA GLU A 176 -3.48 -12.44 -9.01
C GLU A 176 -3.89 -12.34 -7.54
N PHE A 177 -3.58 -11.22 -6.88
CA PHE A 177 -3.99 -10.92 -5.52
C PHE A 177 -5.52 -10.95 -5.36
N ALA A 178 -6.27 -10.32 -6.26
CA ALA A 178 -7.72 -10.35 -6.26
C ALA A 178 -8.29 -11.76 -6.48
N LEU A 179 -7.66 -12.58 -7.33
CA LEU A 179 -8.06 -13.96 -7.54
C LEU A 179 -7.86 -14.82 -6.28
N ILE A 180 -6.71 -14.69 -5.61
CA ILE A 180 -6.41 -15.43 -4.38
C ILE A 180 -7.32 -14.94 -3.24
N TRP A 181 -7.53 -13.63 -3.11
CA TRP A 181 -8.48 -13.05 -2.15
C TRP A 181 -9.88 -13.61 -2.37
N PHE A 182 -10.39 -13.58 -3.61
CA PHE A 182 -11.72 -14.11 -3.93
C PHE A 182 -11.88 -15.59 -3.52
N ARG A 183 -10.84 -16.41 -3.73
CA ARG A 183 -10.82 -17.81 -3.28
C ARG A 183 -10.80 -17.91 -1.75
N ALA A 184 -10.00 -17.09 -1.09
CA ALA A 184 -9.91 -17.03 0.37
C ALA A 184 -11.23 -16.57 1.04
N GLN A 185 -12.01 -15.70 0.38
CA GLN A 185 -13.35 -15.34 0.84
C GLN A 185 -14.31 -16.53 0.82
N ASN A 186 -14.21 -17.40 -0.19
CA ASN A 186 -15.06 -18.59 -0.31
C ASN A 186 -14.77 -19.65 0.76
N THR A 187 -13.57 -19.64 1.35
CA THR A 187 -13.20 -20.54 2.46
C THR A 187 -13.31 -19.89 3.83
N THR A 188 -13.86 -18.67 3.93
CA THR A 188 -13.92 -17.84 5.15
C THR A 188 -12.57 -17.45 5.74
N TYR A 189 -11.47 -17.68 5.02
CA TYR A 189 -10.12 -17.34 5.45
C TYR A 189 -9.93 -15.83 5.64
N ILE A 190 -10.58 -15.03 4.79
CA ILE A 190 -10.66 -13.57 4.93
C ILE A 190 -12.12 -13.13 4.84
N THR A 191 -12.56 -12.32 5.80
CA THR A 191 -13.98 -11.94 5.93
C THR A 191 -14.34 -10.66 5.18
N CYS A 192 -13.35 -9.82 4.86
CA CYS A 192 -13.58 -8.57 4.14
C CYS A 192 -13.94 -8.81 2.67
N LYS A 193 -14.97 -8.10 2.20
CA LYS A 193 -15.47 -8.22 0.83
C LYS A 193 -14.70 -7.30 -0.12
N LEU A 194 -13.83 -7.90 -0.93
CA LEU A 194 -13.27 -7.22 -2.10
C LEU A 194 -14.39 -6.90 -3.10
N LYS A 195 -14.47 -5.64 -3.52
CA LYS A 195 -15.52 -5.12 -4.41
C LYS A 195 -15.07 -4.92 -5.84
N GLY A 196 -13.79 -4.70 -6.06
CA GLY A 196 -13.24 -4.50 -7.39
C GLY A 196 -11.77 -4.17 -7.38
N ILE A 197 -11.21 -4.14 -8.58
CA ILE A 197 -9.84 -3.71 -8.83
C ILE A 197 -9.79 -2.62 -9.89
N ALA A 198 -8.81 -1.74 -9.81
CA ALA A 198 -8.45 -0.81 -10.88
C ALA A 198 -6.95 -0.90 -11.14
N VAL A 199 -6.57 -0.83 -12.42
CA VAL A 199 -5.17 -0.95 -12.87
C VAL A 199 -4.83 0.23 -13.78
N GLY A 200 -3.93 1.10 -13.30
CA GLY A 200 -3.39 2.23 -14.06
C GLY A 200 -2.15 1.81 -14.83
N ASP A 201 -2.04 2.20 -16.10
CA ASP A 201 -0.83 2.11 -16.92
C ASP A 201 -0.06 0.77 -16.84
N SER A 202 -0.83 -0.32 -16.66
CA SER A 202 -0.27 -1.62 -16.32
C SER A 202 -0.02 -2.45 -17.57
N PRO A 203 1.18 -3.03 -17.77
CA PRO A 203 1.45 -3.87 -18.93
C PRO A 203 0.83 -5.27 -18.76
N ILE A 204 -0.50 -5.39 -18.79
CA ILE A 204 -1.23 -6.65 -18.51
C ILE A 204 -0.75 -7.80 -19.43
N SER A 205 -0.62 -7.53 -20.73
CA SER A 205 0.00 -8.45 -21.68
C SER A 205 1.23 -7.81 -22.31
N PHE A 206 2.42 -8.20 -21.85
CA PHE A 206 3.68 -7.71 -22.43
C PHE A 206 3.75 -7.97 -23.93
N ALA A 207 3.30 -9.15 -24.38
CA ALA A 207 3.31 -9.48 -25.80
C ALA A 207 2.40 -8.55 -26.64
N LYS A 208 1.31 -8.00 -26.07
CA LYS A 208 0.49 -7.00 -26.74
C LYS A 208 1.12 -5.61 -26.66
N VAL A 209 1.62 -5.23 -25.49
CA VAL A 209 2.30 -3.94 -25.27
C VAL A 209 3.50 -3.78 -26.20
N VAL A 210 4.39 -4.77 -26.27
CA VAL A 210 5.56 -4.75 -27.16
C VAL A 210 5.14 -4.63 -28.63
N ARG A 211 4.03 -5.26 -29.04
CA ARG A 211 3.52 -5.16 -30.40
C ARG A 211 2.84 -3.82 -30.70
N SER A 212 2.28 -3.14 -29.69
CA SER A 212 1.57 -1.87 -29.89
C SER A 212 2.49 -0.64 -29.80
N ILE A 213 3.60 -0.73 -29.05
CA ILE A 213 4.51 0.40 -28.83
C ILE A 213 5.01 1.04 -30.13
N PRO A 214 5.48 0.30 -31.15
CA PRO A 214 5.98 0.91 -32.38
C PRO A 214 4.92 1.78 -33.08
N THR A 215 3.70 1.28 -33.23
CA THR A 215 2.60 2.02 -33.86
C THR A 215 2.15 3.21 -33.00
N TYR A 216 2.10 3.04 -31.68
CA TYR A 216 1.77 4.11 -30.75
C TYR A 216 2.77 5.27 -30.86
N LEU A 217 4.07 4.98 -30.79
CA LEU A 217 5.13 5.98 -30.90
C LEU A 217 5.15 6.65 -32.28
N LEU A 218 4.97 5.89 -33.36
CA LEU A 218 4.90 6.46 -34.71
C LEU A 218 3.77 7.49 -34.85
N ASN A 219 2.62 7.23 -34.22
CA ASN A 219 1.47 8.15 -34.23
C ASN A 219 1.65 9.35 -33.29
N MET A 220 2.55 9.27 -32.31
CA MET A 220 2.88 10.37 -31.41
C MET A 220 3.85 11.38 -32.03
N VAL A 221 4.66 10.95 -33.00
CA VAL A 221 5.48 11.90 -33.77
C VAL A 221 4.53 12.71 -34.65
N ASN A 222 4.57 14.05 -34.54
CA ASN A 222 3.83 14.90 -35.47
C ASN A 222 4.18 14.48 -36.89
N LYS A 223 3.19 14.30 -37.76
CA LYS A 223 3.41 14.00 -39.19
C LYS A 223 4.37 15.00 -39.89
N PHE A 224 4.67 16.14 -39.27
CA PHE A 224 5.59 17.17 -39.73
C PHE A 224 7.07 16.91 -39.39
N ASP A 225 7.41 16.22 -38.29
CA ASP A 225 8.82 16.06 -37.85
C ASP A 225 9.54 14.97 -38.65
N ILE A 226 8.81 13.95 -39.13
CA ILE A 226 9.38 12.86 -39.95
C ILE A 226 9.77 13.35 -41.35
N MET A 227 9.23 14.49 -41.79
CA MET A 227 9.52 15.11 -43.09
C MET A 227 10.65 16.15 -43.01
N ASN A 228 11.21 16.43 -41.83
CA ASN A 228 12.31 17.37 -41.65
C ASN A 228 13.45 16.76 -40.82
N PRO A 229 14.44 16.10 -41.46
CA PRO A 229 15.52 15.40 -40.77
C PRO A 229 16.46 16.30 -39.95
N GLU A 230 16.35 17.63 -40.05
CA GLU A 230 17.10 18.57 -39.21
C GLU A 230 16.45 18.84 -37.84
N SER A 231 15.23 18.36 -37.60
CA SER A 231 14.52 18.55 -36.32
C SER A 231 14.90 17.52 -35.23
N ILE A 232 15.73 16.53 -35.58
CA ILE A 232 16.13 15.43 -34.70
C ILE A 232 17.65 15.44 -34.48
N PHE A 233 18.23 16.59 -34.14
CA PHE A 233 19.56 16.70 -33.50
C PHE A 233 19.64 17.98 -32.66
#